data_AF-A0A6I6IPX8-F1
#
_entry.id   AF-A0A6I6IPX8-F1
#
_cell.length_a   1.000
_cell.length_b   1.000
_cell.length_c   1.000
_cell.angle_alpha   90.00
_cell.angle_beta   90.00
_cell.angle_gamma   90.00
#
_symmetry.space_group_name_H-M   'P 1'
#
loop_
_entity.id
_entity.type
_entity.pdbx_description
1 polymer ?
#
loop_
_entity_poly.entity_id
_entity_poly.type
_entity_poly.pdbx_seq_one_letter_code
_entity_poly.pdbx_strand_id
1 'polypeptide(L)'
;MADLSAPILSALVLMAVSTLLGMAQIRKMIRIHEAKRELKHGSAGFIRSISGWSIVAFWAMAVWFIATVIGDWGVTGNLEGAMDRAWLRLRILLEIAAALAEHD
;
A
#
# COMPACT_ATOMS: atom_id res chain seq x y z
N MET A 1 -9.20 -2.09 -34.23
CA MET A 1 -9.46 -3.03 -33.11
C MET A 1 -8.62 -2.52 -31.95
N ALA A 2 -9.23 -2.15 -30.83
CA ALA A 2 -8.49 -1.62 -29.69
C ALA A 2 -7.57 -2.72 -29.13
N ASP A 3 -6.30 -2.40 -28.91
CA ASP A 3 -5.33 -3.36 -28.38
C ASP A 3 -5.58 -3.57 -26.89
N LEU A 4 -6.33 -4.63 -26.55
CA LEU A 4 -6.77 -4.94 -25.19
C LEU A 4 -5.66 -5.61 -24.35
N SER A 5 -4.50 -5.91 -24.94
CA SER A 5 -3.41 -6.64 -24.29
C SER A 5 -2.81 -5.85 -23.12
N ALA A 6 -2.58 -4.55 -23.29
CA ALA A 6 -2.06 -3.66 -22.25
C ALA A 6 -2.98 -3.52 -21.01
N PRO A 7 -4.29 -3.21 -21.13
CA PRO A 7 -5.18 -3.12 -19.99
C PRO A 7 -5.45 -4.47 -19.29
N ILE A 8 -5.42 -5.59 -20.03
CA ILE A 8 -5.56 -6.92 -19.42
C ILE A 8 -4.31 -7.28 -18.63
N LEU A 9 -3.12 -7.01 -19.17
CA LEU A 9 -1.86 -7.28 -18.48
C LEU A 9 -1.74 -6.44 -17.20
N SER A 10 -2.08 -5.15 -17.26
CA SER A 10 -2.04 -4.27 -16.09
C SER A 10 -3.04 -4.72 -15.01
N ALA A 11 -4.24 -5.15 -15.39
CA ALA A 11 -5.22 -5.72 -14.47
C ALA A 11 -4.71 -7.02 -13.81
N LEU A 12 -4.11 -7.93 -14.58
CA LEU A 12 -3.55 -9.18 -14.05
C LEU A 12 -2.39 -8.93 -13.08
N VAL A 13 -1.47 -8.02 -13.43
CA VAL A 13 -0.37 -7.63 -12.55
C VAL A 13 -0.90 -6.99 -11.27
N LEU A 14 -1.86 -6.07 -11.36
CA LEU A 14 -2.48 -5.44 -10.20
C LEU A 14 -3.17 -6.47 -9.30
N MET A 15 -3.91 -7.42 -9.87
CA MET A 15 -4.57 -8.48 -9.14
C MET A 15 -3.57 -9.42 -8.44
N ALA A 16 -2.52 -9.85 -9.13
CA ALA A 16 -1.50 -10.72 -8.55
C ALA A 16 -0.74 -10.02 -7.40
N VAL A 17 -0.31 -8.78 -7.63
CA VAL A 17 0.42 -7.98 -6.64
C VAL A 17 -0.45 -7.70 -5.42
N SER A 18 -1.69 -7.23 -5.61
CA SER A 18 -2.62 -6.96 -4.50
C SER A 18 -2.95 -8.20 -3.68
N THR A 19 -3.12 -9.36 -4.33
CA THR A 19 -3.47 -10.62 -3.67
C THR A 19 -2.31 -11.16 -2.83
N LEU A 20 -1.10 -11.22 -3.40
CA LEU A 20 0.09 -11.71 -2.71
C LEU A 20 0.42 -10.82 -1.50
N LEU A 21 0.34 -9.51 -1.70
CA LEU A 21 0.61 -8.51 -0.68
C LEU A 21 -0.49 -8.53 0.41
N GLY A 22 -1.77 -8.67 0.04
CA GLY A 22 -2.89 -8.69 0.97
C GLY A 22 -2.89 -9.93 1.85
N MET A 23 -2.54 -11.09 1.28
CA MET A 23 -2.46 -12.35 2.02
C MET A 23 -1.38 -12.32 3.12
N ALA A 24 -0.28 -11.61 2.90
CA ALA A 24 0.75 -11.42 3.92
C ALA A 24 0.23 -10.60 5.11
N GLN A 25 -0.57 -9.56 4.87
CA GLN A 25 -1.17 -8.76 5.93
C GLN A 25 -2.25 -9.51 6.70
N ILE A 26 -3.12 -10.26 6.02
CA ILE A 26 -4.15 -11.07 6.67
C ILE A 26 -3.52 -12.09 7.62
N ARG A 27 -2.46 -12.80 7.19
CA ARG A 27 -1.73 -13.73 8.07
C ARG A 27 -1.14 -13.04 9.31
N LYS A 28 -0.63 -11.81 9.16
CA LYS A 28 -0.13 -11.04 10.30
C LYS A 28 -1.26 -10.64 11.25
N MET A 29 -2.41 -10.24 10.70
CA MET A 29 -3.58 -9.85 11.50
C MET A 29 -4.14 -11.03 12.31
N ILE A 30 -4.20 -12.22 11.68
CA ILE A 30 -4.61 -13.47 12.35
C ILE A 30 -3.67 -13.79 13.51
N ARG A 31 -2.34 -13.78 13.30
CA ARG A 31 -1.38 -14.01 14.38
C ARG A 31 -1.50 -13.03 15.53
N ILE A 32 -1.72 -11.75 15.24
CA ILE A 32 -1.93 -10.73 16.28
C ILE A 32 -3.22 -11.01 17.05
N HIS A 33 -4.28 -11.41 16.36
CA HIS A 33 -5.57 -11.74 16.98
C HIS A 33 -5.48 -12.99 17.86
N GLU A 34 -4.79 -14.04 17.42
CA GLU A 34 -4.53 -15.26 18.19
C GLU A 34 -3.68 -14.98 19.43
N ALA A 35 -2.57 -14.23 19.27
CA ALA A 35 -1.71 -13.84 20.39
C ALA A 35 -2.45 -12.99 21.45
N LYS A 36 -3.45 -12.20 21.02
CA LYS A 36 -4.29 -11.39 21.92
C LYS A 36 -5.29 -12.24 22.71
N ARG A 37 -5.67 -13.42 22.21
CA ARG A 37 -6.52 -14.38 22.94
C ARG A 37 -5.75 -15.17 23.99
N GLU A 38 -4.46 -15.43 23.78
CA GLU A 38 -3.65 -16.20 24.73
C GLU A 38 -3.05 -15.36 25.88
N LEU A 39 -2.85 -14.05 25.68
CA LEU A 39 -2.24 -13.17 26.68
C LEU A 39 -3.31 -12.43 27.51
N LYS A 40 -3.47 -12.86 28.76
CA LYS A 40 -4.23 -12.15 29.82
C LYS A 40 -3.87 -10.65 29.84
N HIS A 41 -4.90 -9.81 29.96
CA HIS A 41 -4.85 -8.35 30.06
C HIS A 41 -3.63 -7.81 30.84
N GLY A 42 -2.63 -7.32 30.12
CA GLY A 42 -1.47 -6.61 30.66
C GLY A 42 -0.98 -5.56 29.68
N SER A 43 -0.71 -4.35 30.19
CA SER A 43 -0.47 -3.06 29.50
C SER A 43 0.45 -3.08 28.24
N ALA A 44 1.31 -4.09 28.07
CA ALA A 44 2.17 -4.25 26.89
C ALA A 44 1.43 -4.46 25.54
N GLY A 45 0.13 -4.74 25.58
CA GLY A 45 -0.68 -4.97 24.37
C GLY A 45 -0.94 -3.73 23.50
N PHE A 46 -0.91 -2.51 24.06
CA PHE A 46 -1.26 -1.29 23.32
C PHE A 46 -0.16 -0.85 22.34
N ILE A 47 1.10 -0.85 22.79
CA ILE A 47 2.27 -0.51 21.96
C ILE A 47 2.46 -1.53 20.82
N ARG A 48 2.23 -2.84 21.11
CA ARG A 48 2.33 -3.91 20.10
C ARG A 48 1.14 -3.90 19.12
N SER A 49 -0.04 -3.45 19.56
CA SER A 49 -1.21 -3.22 18.72
C SER A 49 -0.97 -2.09 17.71
N ILE A 50 -0.46 -0.93 18.15
CA ILE A 50 -0.19 0.22 17.28
C ILE A 50 0.88 -0.10 16.24
N SER A 51 1.98 -0.77 16.64
CA SER A 51 3.03 -1.22 15.72
C SER A 51 2.51 -2.18 14.63
N GLY A 52 1.50 -3.01 14.95
CA GLY A 52 0.82 -3.85 13.98
C GLY A 52 0.09 -3.04 12.91
N TRP A 53 -0.63 -1.99 13.33
CA TRP A 53 -1.43 -1.13 12.45
C TRP A 53 -0.59 -0.19 11.58
N SER A 54 0.52 0.36 12.09
CA SER A 54 1.42 1.20 11.29
C SER A 54 1.98 0.45 10.08
N ILE A 55 2.28 -0.86 10.23
CA ILE A 55 2.72 -1.69 9.10
C ILE A 55 1.61 -1.90 8.07
N VAL A 56 0.36 -2.08 8.51
CA VAL A 56 -0.78 -2.23 7.60
C VAL A 56 -1.06 -0.92 6.85
N ALA A 57 -0.98 0.23 7.53
CA ALA A 57 -1.14 1.54 6.92
C ALA A 57 -0.03 1.83 5.89
N PHE A 58 1.24 1.59 6.26
CA PHE A 58 2.36 1.73 5.34
C PHE A 58 2.22 0.82 4.11
N TRP A 59 1.75 -0.42 4.33
CA TRP A 59 1.48 -1.37 3.27
C TRP A 59 0.35 -0.91 2.33
N ALA A 60 -0.78 -0.43 2.87
CA ALA A 60 -1.90 0.05 2.08
C ALA A 60 -1.47 1.23 1.19
N MET A 61 -0.65 2.14 1.74
CA MET A 61 -0.07 3.26 1.01
C MET A 61 0.85 2.78 -0.13
N ALA A 62 1.70 1.79 0.12
CA ALA A 62 2.59 1.22 -0.91
C ALA A 62 1.80 0.55 -2.05
N VAL A 63 0.78 -0.26 -1.71
CA VAL A 63 -0.07 -0.92 -2.72
C VAL A 63 -0.85 0.10 -3.54
N TRP A 64 -1.44 1.09 -2.88
CA TRP A 64 -2.16 2.16 -3.56
C TRP A 64 -1.26 2.95 -4.51
N PHE A 65 -0.02 3.26 -4.08
CA PHE A 65 0.95 3.95 -4.92
C PHE A 65 1.25 3.14 -6.19
N ILE A 66 1.63 1.86 -6.04
CA ILE A 66 1.90 0.96 -7.16
C ILE A 66 0.69 0.83 -8.09
N ALA A 67 -0.51 0.67 -7.53
CA ALA A 67 -1.74 0.57 -8.31
C ALA A 67 -1.98 1.79 -9.19
N THR A 68 -1.66 2.98 -8.69
CA THR A 68 -1.84 4.22 -9.46
C THR A 68 -0.85 4.37 -10.61
N VAL A 69 0.40 3.91 -10.42
CA VAL A 69 1.39 3.88 -11.52
C VAL A 69 0.97 2.90 -12.61
N ILE A 70 0.55 1.69 -12.21
CA ILE A 70 0.11 0.65 -13.15
C ILE A 70 -1.17 1.07 -13.90
N GLY A 71 -2.12 1.68 -13.20
CA GLY A 71 -3.37 2.16 -13.82
C GLY A 71 -3.10 3.27 -14.84
N ASP A 72 -2.24 4.22 -14.49
CA ASP A 72 -1.86 5.33 -15.37
C ASP A 72 -1.05 4.86 -16.60
N TRP A 73 -0.13 3.91 -16.40
CA TRP A 73 0.54 3.22 -17.50
C TRP A 73 -0.45 2.47 -18.40
N GLY A 74 -1.43 1.76 -17.82
CA GLY A 74 -2.44 1.02 -18.56
C GLY A 74 -3.37 1.89 -19.41
N VAL A 75 -3.63 3.13 -18.99
CA VAL A 75 -4.45 4.10 -19.74
C VAL A 75 -3.64 4.83 -20.80
N THR A 76 -2.41 5.23 -20.49
CA THR A 76 -1.60 6.10 -21.37
C THR A 76 -0.65 5.34 -22.28
N GLY A 77 -0.34 4.07 -21.98
CA GLY A 77 0.67 3.28 -22.68
C GLY A 77 2.11 3.77 -22.47
N ASN A 78 2.33 4.87 -21.75
CA ASN A 78 3.63 5.50 -21.53
C ASN A 78 4.09 5.29 -20.08
N LEU A 79 5.01 4.34 -19.87
CA LEU A 79 5.53 4.01 -18.54
C LEU A 79 6.39 5.14 -17.96
N GLU A 80 7.19 5.81 -18.80
CA GLU A 80 8.07 6.89 -18.39
C GLU A 80 7.25 8.09 -17.88
N GLY A 81 6.24 8.50 -18.65
CA GLY A 81 5.31 9.55 -18.24
C GLY A 81 4.48 9.18 -17.01
N ALA A 82 4.14 7.90 -16.82
CA ALA A 82 3.47 7.44 -15.61
C ALA A 82 4.38 7.51 -14.38
N MET A 83 5.68 7.23 -14.55
CA MET A 83 6.67 7.34 -13.48
C MET A 83 6.91 8.79 -13.08
N ASP A 84 6.99 9.72 -14.04
CA ASP A 84 7.15 11.15 -13.77
C ASP A 84 5.98 11.70 -12.93
N ARG A 85 4.74 11.33 -13.27
CA ARG A 85 3.55 11.70 -12.50
C ARG A 85 3.54 11.06 -11.11
N ALA A 86 3.97 9.81 -11.00
CA ALA A 86 4.11 9.12 -9.73
C ALA A 86 5.13 9.80 -8.81
N TRP A 87 6.26 10.23 -9.36
CA TRP A 87 7.31 10.94 -8.62
C TRP A 87 6.83 12.29 -8.09
N LEU A 88 6.11 13.05 -8.92
CA LEU A 88 5.51 14.32 -8.51
C LEU A 88 4.51 14.12 -7.38
N ARG A 89 3.68 13.06 -7.45
CA ARG A 89 2.75 12.71 -6.39
C ARG A 89 3.45 12.32 -5.08
N LEU A 90 4.55 11.56 -5.16
CA LEU A 90 5.35 11.20 -3.99
C LEU A 90 5.98 12.43 -3.34
N ARG A 91 6.55 13.33 -4.14
CA ARG A 91 7.12 14.60 -3.66
C ARG A 91 6.08 15.41 -2.88
N ILE A 92 4.88 15.58 -3.44
CA ILE A 92 3.80 16.32 -2.78
C ILE A 92 3.44 15.68 -1.43
N LEU A 93 3.35 14.35 -1.36
CA LEU A 93 3.05 13.65 -0.11
C LEU A 93 4.14 13.86 0.95
N LEU A 94 5.40 13.82 0.56
CA LEU A 94 6.52 14.08 1.46
C LEU A 94 6.56 15.54 1.94
N GLU A 95 6.23 16.47 1.05
CA GLU A 95 6.17 17.90 1.35
C GLU A 95 5.03 18.23 2.33
N ILE A 96 3.86 17.59 2.15
CA ILE A 96 2.75 17.66 3.13
C ILE A 96 3.17 17.04 4.47
N ALA A 97 3.82 15.89 4.45
CA ALA A 97 4.26 15.22 5.69
C ALA A 97 5.31 16.04 6.45
N ALA A 98 6.25 16.68 5.74
CA ALA A 98 7.22 17.58 6.32
C ALA A 98 6.56 18.82 6.91
N ALA A 99 5.62 19.44 6.20
CA ALA A 99 4.86 20.59 6.70
C ALA A 99 4.02 20.23 7.94
N LEU A 100 3.46 19.01 8.02
CA LEU A 100 2.77 18.54 9.20
C LEU A 100 3.72 18.36 10.40
N ALA A 101 4.91 17.82 10.15
CA ALA A 101 5.91 17.58 11.19
C ALA A 101 6.56 18.87 11.74
N GLU A 102 6.61 19.94 10.95
CA GLU A 102 7.02 21.27 11.43
C GLU A 102 5.93 22.01 12.23
N HIS A 103 4.67 21.57 12.11
CA HIS A 103 3.52 22.20 12.75
C HIS A 103 3.09 21.51 14.06
N ASP A 104 3.74 20.40 14.44
CA ASP A 104 3.68 19.76 15.77
C ASP A 104 4.79 20.31 16.69
#